data_AF-A0A3P7L271-F1
#
_entry.id   AF-A0A3P7L271-F1
#
_cell.length_a   1.000
_cell.length_b   1.000
_cell.length_c   1.000
_cell.angle_alpha   90.00
_cell.angle_beta   90.00
_cell.angle_gamma   90.00
#
_symmetry.space_group_name_H-M   'P 1'
#
loop_
_entity.id
_entity.type
_entity.pdbx_description
1 polymer ?
#
loop_
_entity_poly.entity_id
_entity_poly.type
_entity_poly.pdbx_seq_one_letter_code
_entity_poly.pdbx_strand_id
1 'polypeptide(L)'
;MPRIDFEPKLDFKDVLLRPKRSTLKSRADVDLVREMPRIDFEPKLDFKDVLLRPKRSTLKSRADVDLVREYTFKNSKKTYSGVPIVASNMDTVGTFEMASALARHKLFTTIHKHYSVSNLKHETIDLGL
;
A
#
# COMPACT_ATOMS: atom_id res chain seq x y z
N MET A 1 -36.35 -26.09 -4.12
CA MET A 1 -35.44 -25.36 -5.04
C MET A 1 -34.03 -25.46 -4.51
N PRO A 2 -33.04 -25.92 -5.29
CA PRO A 2 -31.65 -25.81 -4.88
C PRO A 2 -31.26 -24.32 -4.92
N ARG A 3 -30.77 -23.78 -3.81
CA ARG A 3 -30.11 -22.47 -3.82
C ARG A 3 -28.81 -22.65 -4.59
N ILE A 4 -28.73 -22.09 -5.79
CA ILE A 4 -27.47 -21.94 -6.49
C ILE A 4 -26.80 -20.76 -5.78
N ASP A 5 -26.04 -21.06 -4.73
CA ASP A 5 -25.22 -20.09 -4.04
C ASP A 5 -24.11 -19.68 -5.01
N PHE A 6 -24.38 -18.67 -5.82
CA PHE A 6 -23.41 -18.05 -6.71
C PHE A 6 -22.44 -17.27 -5.82
N GLU A 7 -21.45 -17.94 -5.25
CA GLU A 7 -20.33 -17.28 -4.58
C GLU A 7 -19.39 -16.76 -5.67
N PRO A 8 -19.39 -15.45 -6.00
CA PRO A 8 -18.43 -14.93 -6.95
C PRO A 8 -17.03 -15.12 -6.37
N LYS A 9 -16.20 -15.90 -7.05
CA LYS A 9 -14.78 -16.07 -6.69
C LYS A 9 -14.05 -14.80 -7.12
N LEU A 10 -13.92 -13.84 -6.22
CA LEU A 10 -13.08 -12.65 -6.43
C LEU A 10 -11.64 -12.97 -6.06
N ASP A 11 -10.72 -12.52 -6.92
CA ASP A 11 -9.29 -12.54 -6.61
C ASP A 11 -8.90 -11.23 -5.90
N PHE A 12 -7.82 -11.25 -5.12
CA PHE A 12 -7.31 -10.05 -4.44
C PHE A 12 -7.03 -8.86 -5.37
N LYS A 13 -6.82 -9.11 -6.66
CA LYS A 13 -6.62 -8.07 -7.68
C LYS A 13 -7.90 -7.29 -8.01
N ASP A 14 -9.06 -7.84 -7.66
CA ASP A 14 -10.38 -7.28 -7.88
C ASP A 14 -10.85 -6.48 -6.65
N VAL A 15 -10.30 -6.80 -5.47
CA VAL A 15 -10.55 -6.08 -4.20
C VAL A 15 -9.74 -4.79 -4.11
N LEU A 16 -8.50 -4.80 -4.61
CA LEU A 16 -7.66 -3.59 -4.60
C LEU A 16 -8.20 -2.54 -5.58
N LEU A 17 -8.54 -1.36 -5.06
CA LEU A 17 -8.89 -0.20 -5.87
C LEU A 17 -7.72 0.12 -6.80
N ARG A 18 -7.85 -0.23 -8.09
CA ARG A 18 -6.94 0.28 -9.12
C ARG A 18 -7.41 1.70 -9.46
N PRO A 19 -6.66 2.76 -9.14
CA PRO A 19 -6.98 4.07 -9.67
C PRO A 19 -6.86 3.99 -11.19
N LYS A 20 -8.00 3.97 -11.89
CA LYS A 20 -8.01 4.12 -13.35
C LYS A 20 -7.55 5.54 -13.66
N ARG A 21 -6.43 5.61 -14.37
CA ARG A 21 -5.73 6.85 -14.73
C ARG A 21 -6.66 7.73 -15.57
N SER A 22 -6.72 9.03 -15.28
CA SER A 22 -7.16 9.99 -16.29
C SER A 22 -6.15 9.97 -17.44
N THR A 23 -6.64 9.82 -18.67
CA THR A 23 -5.82 9.76 -19.90
C THR A 23 -5.29 11.13 -20.33
N LEU A 24 -5.64 12.20 -19.62
CA LEU A 24 -5.33 13.59 -19.96
C LEU A 24 -3.90 13.95 -19.54
N LYS A 25 -3.13 14.52 -20.47
CA LYS A 25 -1.69 14.77 -20.33
C LYS A 25 -1.37 16.20 -19.91
N SER A 26 -2.29 17.16 -20.06
CA SER A 26 -2.06 18.56 -19.70
C SER A 26 -3.30 19.23 -19.10
N ARG A 27 -3.10 20.32 -18.33
CA ARG A 27 -4.19 21.17 -17.81
C ARG A 27 -5.01 21.83 -18.92
N ALA A 28 -4.39 22.15 -20.05
CA ALA A 28 -5.09 22.73 -21.21
C ALA A 28 -6.08 21.73 -21.85
N ASP A 29 -5.77 20.42 -21.81
CA ASP A 29 -6.69 19.38 -22.27
C ASP A 29 -7.90 19.19 -21.34
N VAL A 30 -7.79 19.62 -20.07
CA VAL A 30 -8.89 19.55 -19.08
C VAL A 30 -9.91 20.66 -19.31
N ASP A 31 -9.50 21.81 -19.83
CA ASP A 31 -10.38 22.98 -20.02
C ASP A 31 -11.27 22.87 -21.30
N LEU A 32 -10.76 22.20 -22.35
CA LEU A 32 -11.52 21.91 -23.58
C LEU A 32 -12.49 20.73 -23.44
N VAL A 33 -12.21 19.86 -22.47
CA VAL A 33 -13.00 18.69 -22.15
C VAL A 33 -13.70 18.96 -20.83
N ARG A 34 -14.76 19.79 -20.89
CA ARG A 34 -15.81 19.80 -19.85
C ARG A 34 -16.60 18.48 -19.93
N GLU A 35 -15.91 17.34 -19.95
CA GLU A 35 -16.53 16.01 -19.81
C GLU A 35 -17.10 15.96 -18.41
N MET A 36 -18.40 15.65 -18.34
CA MET A 36 -19.03 15.21 -17.10
C MET A 36 -18.12 14.20 -16.40
N PRO A 37 -17.96 14.29 -15.06
CA PRO A 37 -17.27 13.27 -14.30
C PRO A 37 -17.81 11.90 -14.73
N ARG A 38 -16.94 11.00 -15.23
CA ARG A 38 -17.34 9.62 -15.51
C ARG A 38 -17.63 8.97 -14.17
N ILE A 39 -18.91 8.74 -13.90
CA ILE A 39 -19.36 8.10 -12.66
C ILE A 39 -19.17 6.59 -12.86
N ASP A 40 -18.26 6.00 -12.08
CA ASP A 40 -18.07 4.55 -12.04
C ASP A 40 -19.17 3.92 -11.15
N PHE A 41 -19.96 3.01 -11.72
CA PHE A 41 -21.05 2.31 -11.02
C PHE A 41 -20.64 0.91 -10.50
N GLU A 42 -19.37 0.53 -10.67
CA GLU A 42 -18.89 -0.78 -10.21
C GLU A 42 -18.85 -0.83 -8.67
N PRO A 43 -19.39 -1.89 -8.04
CA PRO A 43 -19.34 -2.05 -6.59
C PRO A 43 -17.88 -2.14 -6.13
N LYS A 44 -17.53 -1.35 -5.12
CA LYS A 44 -16.22 -1.40 -4.45
C LYS A 44 -16.40 -2.08 -3.10
N LEU A 45 -15.60 -3.10 -2.84
CA LEU A 45 -15.68 -3.89 -1.62
C LEU A 45 -14.70 -3.34 -0.59
N ASP A 46 -15.14 -3.23 0.66
CA ASP A 46 -14.28 -2.91 1.81
C ASP A 46 -13.80 -4.20 2.50
N PHE A 47 -12.85 -4.09 3.43
CA PHE A 47 -12.31 -5.23 4.18
C PHE A 47 -13.37 -5.98 5.00
N LYS A 48 -14.48 -5.32 5.35
CA LYS A 48 -15.59 -5.92 6.08
C LYS A 48 -16.46 -6.83 5.20
N ASP A 49 -16.43 -6.62 3.89
CA ASP A 49 -17.31 -7.31 2.93
C ASP A 49 -16.69 -8.62 2.40
N VAL A 50 -15.44 -8.90 2.76
CA VAL A 50 -14.67 -10.03 2.20
C VAL A 50 -14.11 -10.94 3.30
N LEU A 51 -14.09 -12.25 3.02
CA LEU A 51 -13.46 -13.26 3.86
C LEU A 51 -12.41 -14.04 3.06
N LEU A 52 -11.34 -14.45 3.74
CA LEU A 52 -10.32 -15.30 3.14
C LEU A 52 -10.79 -16.75 3.11
N ARG A 53 -10.96 -17.30 1.91
CA ARG A 53 -11.21 -18.74 1.76
C ARG A 53 -9.92 -19.50 2.08
N PRO A 54 -9.88 -20.34 3.13
CA PRO A 54 -8.67 -21.08 3.48
C PRO A 54 -8.31 -22.06 2.36
N LYS A 55 -7.02 -22.11 2.02
CA LYS A 55 -6.44 -23.07 1.08
C LYS A 55 -5.45 -23.94 1.84
N ARG A 56 -5.45 -25.26 1.58
CA ARG A 56 -4.51 -26.19 2.21
C ARG A 56 -3.08 -25.73 1.93
N SER A 57 -2.34 -25.40 3.00
CA SER A 57 -0.93 -25.01 2.92
C SER A 57 -0.03 -26.25 2.96
N THR A 58 1.15 -26.15 2.35
CA THR A 58 2.23 -27.15 2.46
C THR A 58 3.19 -26.88 3.61
N LEU A 59 3.06 -25.72 4.27
CA LEU A 59 3.88 -25.32 5.41
C LEU A 59 3.49 -26.10 6.67
N LYS A 60 4.49 -26.54 7.43
CA LYS A 60 4.32 -27.34 8.66
C LYS A 60 4.12 -26.46 9.89
N SER A 61 4.75 -25.29 9.93
CA SER A 61 4.67 -24.35 11.05
C SER A 61 4.43 -22.92 10.57
N ARG A 62 3.77 -22.11 11.42
CA ARG A 62 3.63 -20.66 11.24
C ARG A 62 4.96 -19.91 11.22
N ALA A 63 6.01 -20.51 11.80
CA ALA A 63 7.35 -19.92 11.84
C ALA A 63 8.07 -20.01 10.47
N ASP A 64 7.65 -20.93 9.60
CA ASP A 64 8.27 -21.15 8.30
C ASP A 64 7.74 -20.17 7.23
N VAL A 65 6.85 -19.24 7.61
CA VAL A 65 6.25 -18.26 6.70
C VAL A 65 7.22 -17.09 6.51
N ASP A 66 7.68 -16.89 5.27
CA ASP A 66 8.43 -15.69 4.91
C ASP A 66 7.48 -14.51 4.61
N LEU A 67 7.67 -13.44 5.36
CA LEU A 67 6.91 -12.20 5.27
C LEU A 67 7.58 -11.17 4.37
N VAL A 68 8.85 -11.37 4.00
CA VAL A 68 9.61 -10.40 3.20
C VAL A 68 9.04 -10.37 1.78
N ARG A 69 8.80 -9.16 1.28
CA ARG A 69 8.31 -8.88 -0.07
C ARG A 69 9.15 -7.80 -0.71
N GLU A 70 9.35 -7.94 -2.01
CA GLU A 70 10.02 -6.95 -2.83
C GLU A 70 8.98 -6.01 -3.46
N TYR A 71 9.19 -4.71 -3.28
CA TYR A 71 8.35 -3.65 -3.80
C TYR A 71 9.15 -2.75 -4.72
N THR A 72 8.65 -2.54 -5.93
CA THR A 72 9.20 -1.54 -6.85
C THR A 72 8.35 -0.28 -6.76
N PHE A 73 8.94 0.81 -6.26
CA PHE A 73 8.24 2.08 -6.17
C PHE A 73 7.99 2.66 -7.56
N LYS A 74 6.72 2.96 -7.87
CA LYS A 74 6.31 3.43 -9.20
C LYS A 74 7.00 4.74 -9.62
N ASN A 75 7.18 5.67 -8.70
CA ASN A 75 7.69 7.02 -9.00
C ASN A 75 9.22 7.09 -9.02
N SER A 76 9.89 6.42 -8.08
CA SER A 76 11.35 6.45 -7.95
C SER A 76 12.05 5.29 -8.69
N LYS A 77 11.30 4.26 -9.10
CA LYS A 77 11.81 2.99 -9.66
C LYS A 77 12.78 2.25 -8.75
N LYS A 78 12.94 2.67 -7.49
CA LYS A 78 13.78 1.99 -6.50
C LYS A 78 13.07 0.72 -6.03
N THR A 79 13.86 -0.31 -5.75
CA THR A 79 13.40 -1.56 -5.14
C THR A 79 13.60 -1.49 -3.63
N TYR A 80 12.63 -2.00 -2.88
CA TYR A 80 12.68 -2.15 -1.43
C TYR A 80 12.28 -3.56 -1.07
N SER A 81 13.04 -4.20 -0.19
CA SER A 81 12.76 -5.55 0.31
C SER A 81 12.52 -5.48 1.81
N GLY A 82 11.33 -5.85 2.25
CA GLY A 82 10.92 -5.75 3.65
C GLY A 82 9.55 -6.36 3.89
N VAL A 83 9.10 -6.29 5.14
CA VAL A 83 7.76 -6.78 5.52
C VAL A 83 6.71 -5.75 5.04
N PRO A 84 5.52 -6.18 4.53
CA PRO A 84 4.44 -5.33 3.99
C PRO A 84 3.78 -4.30 4.93
N ILE A 85 4.45 -3.86 5.97
CA ILE A 85 3.90 -2.97 6.99
C ILE A 85 4.69 -1.66 6.97
N VAL A 86 3.96 -0.57 6.81
CA VAL A 86 4.49 0.77 6.66
C VAL A 86 3.85 1.71 7.67
N ALA A 87 4.66 2.33 8.53
CA ALA A 87 4.17 3.37 9.43
C ALA A 87 3.81 4.64 8.64
N SER A 88 2.65 5.22 8.95
CA SER A 88 2.08 6.36 8.25
C SER A 88 2.80 7.68 8.52
N ASN A 89 2.73 8.58 7.54
CA ASN A 89 3.28 9.94 7.58
C ASN A 89 2.37 10.82 8.43
N MET A 90 2.42 10.62 9.76
CA MET A 90 1.67 11.38 10.76
C MET A 90 2.61 11.89 11.84
N ASP A 91 2.31 13.04 12.43
CA ASP A 91 3.21 13.75 13.36
C ASP A 91 3.57 12.91 14.60
N THR A 92 2.66 12.08 15.08
CA THR A 92 2.88 11.21 16.27
C THR A 92 3.32 9.79 15.94
N VAL A 93 3.31 9.39 14.66
CA VAL A 93 3.62 8.01 14.23
C VAL A 93 4.96 7.96 13.47
N GLY A 94 5.18 8.93 12.57
CA GLY A 94 6.36 9.03 11.73
C GLY A 94 7.50 9.79 12.39
N THR A 95 7.84 9.42 13.63
CA THR A 95 9.00 9.96 14.37
C THR A 95 10.26 9.15 14.08
N PHE A 96 11.44 9.71 14.37
CA PHE A 96 12.72 9.03 14.16
C PHE A 96 12.94 7.84 15.10
N GLU A 97 12.44 7.94 16.34
CA GLU A 97 12.46 6.82 17.28
C GLU A 97 11.69 5.61 16.74
N MET A 98 10.51 5.86 16.17
CA MET A 98 9.71 4.83 15.49
C MET A 98 10.44 4.26 14.28
N ALA A 99 11.13 5.10 13.50
CA ALA A 99 11.92 4.63 12.37
C ALA A 99 13.04 3.67 12.82
N SER A 100 13.76 3.99 13.91
CA SER A 100 14.81 3.13 14.47
C SER A 100 14.26 1.79 14.97
N ALA A 101 13.14 1.82 15.70
CA ALA A 101 12.50 0.63 16.23
C ALA A 101 12.00 -0.30 15.11
N LEU A 102 11.35 0.27 14.09
CA LEU A 102 10.77 -0.48 12.98
C LEU A 102 11.85 -1.01 12.02
N ALA A 103 12.95 -0.29 11.82
CA ALA A 103 14.06 -0.74 10.97
C ALA A 103 14.62 -2.11 11.40
N ARG A 104 14.69 -2.38 12.72
CA ARG A 104 15.15 -3.68 13.27
C ARG A 104 14.29 -4.86 12.82
N HIS A 105 13.03 -4.62 12.50
CA HIS A 105 12.07 -5.62 12.04
C HIS A 105 11.92 -5.66 10.51
N LYS A 106 12.81 -4.99 9.76
CA LYS A 106 12.70 -4.82 8.30
C LYS A 106 11.38 -4.16 7.89
N LEU A 107 10.91 -3.23 8.71
CA LEU A 107 9.69 -2.45 8.49
C LEU A 107 10.02 -1.05 8.00
N PHE A 108 9.09 -0.46 7.25
CA PHE A 108 9.28 0.86 6.66
C PHE A 108 8.54 1.94 7.47
N THR A 109 9.13 3.12 7.61
CA THR A 109 8.50 4.26 8.28
C THR A 109 8.49 5.45 7.34
N THR A 110 7.32 6.06 7.16
CA THR A 110 7.22 7.32 6.43
C THR A 110 7.34 8.47 7.41
N ILE A 111 8.48 9.15 7.38
CA ILE A 111 8.77 10.29 8.25
C ILE A 111 7.88 11.47 7.88
N HIS A 112 7.41 12.21 8.87
CA HIS A 112 6.52 13.33 8.64
C HIS A 112 7.22 14.62 8.18
N LYS A 113 6.47 15.45 7.46
CA LYS A 113 7.00 16.63 6.73
C LYS A 113 7.38 17.83 7.60
N HIS A 114 7.05 17.81 8.89
CA HIS A 114 7.29 18.94 9.79
C HIS A 114 8.74 19.01 10.30
N TYR A 115 9.56 18.00 9.98
CA TYR A 115 11.00 18.07 10.22
C TYR A 115 11.72 18.94 9.19
N SER A 116 12.63 19.78 9.69
CA SER A 116 13.55 20.52 8.83
C SER A 116 14.52 19.57 8.12
N VAL A 117 15.00 19.99 6.95
CA VAL A 117 15.93 19.21 6.12
C VAL A 117 17.24 18.92 6.86
N SER A 118 17.64 19.79 7.80
CA SER A 118 18.81 19.58 8.66
C SER A 118 18.62 18.39 9.60
N ASN A 119 17.44 18.26 10.22
CA ASN A 119 17.17 17.20 11.19
C ASN A 119 17.09 15.85 10.49
N LEU A 120 16.40 15.80 9.33
CA LEU A 120 16.33 14.61 8.47
C LEU A 120 17.71 14.09 8.07
N LYS A 121 18.64 14.97 7.69
CA LYS A 121 19.98 14.58 7.26
C LYS A 121 20.82 14.04 8.42
N HIS A 122 20.74 14.66 9.59
CA HIS A 122 21.52 14.25 10.76
C HIS A 122 21.13 12.84 11.22
N GLU A 123 19.83 12.58 11.38
CA GLU A 123 19.36 11.27 11.84
C GLU A 123 19.48 10.16 10.80
N THR A 124 19.45 10.47 9.51
CA THR A 124 19.74 9.46 8.47
C THR A 124 21.16 8.92 8.59
N ILE A 125 22.13 9.79 8.93
CA ILE A 125 23.54 9.43 9.12
C ILE A 125 23.72 8.60 10.41
N ASP A 126 23.01 8.95 11.49
CA ASP A 126 23.10 8.27 12.79
C ASP A 126 22.41 6.89 12.79
N LEU A 127 21.36 6.71 11.96
CA LEU A 127 20.63 5.44 11.84
C LEU A 127 21.26 4.46 10.84
N GLY A 128 22.35 4.84 10.16
CA GLY A 128 23.05 4.00 9.19
C GLY A 128 22.19 3.63 7.97
N LEU A 129 21.29 4.52 7.56
CA LEU A 129 20.33 4.37 6.45
C LEU A 129 20.83 4.98 5.15
#